data_AF-A0A2K0XPJ6-F1
#
_entry.id   AF-A0A2K0XPJ6-F1
#
_cell.length_a   1.000
_cell.length_b   1.000
_cell.length_c   1.000
_cell.angle_alpha   90.00
_cell.angle_beta   90.00
_cell.angle_gamma   90.00
#
_symmetry.space_group_name_H-M   'P 1'
#
loop_
_entity.id
_entity.type
_entity.pdbx_description
1 polymer ?
#
loop_
_entity_poly.entity_id
_entity_poly.type
_entity_poly.pdbx_seq_one_letter_code
_entity_poly.pdbx_strand_id
1 'polypeptide(L)'
;MVKKDIFASLKHRSAFDFAIGIDTGVHTGYAEWDCKNKEFVLVKTMKIHEAIFRVQERIRTWKRKGFHFVIRVEDARQRKWFNDKYAKDGHMRNIQQGAGSVKRDASVWEDFLKDENVDFDMVPPKNNATKMTEQAFRGLCHYQGRTSEHGRDAAMLVFGY
;
A
#
# COMPACT_ATOMS: atom_id res chain seq x y z
N MET A 1 -32.22 -28.17 23.85
CA MET A 1 -31.78 -28.13 22.44
C MET A 1 -31.27 -26.72 22.12
N VAL A 2 -29.97 -26.45 22.30
CA VAL A 2 -29.36 -25.14 22.03
C VAL A 2 -28.28 -25.35 20.97
N LYS A 3 -28.66 -25.17 19.70
CA LYS A 3 -27.76 -25.11 18.53
C LYS A 3 -28.10 -23.86 17.70
N LYS A 4 -28.16 -22.71 18.35
CA LYS A 4 -28.05 -21.36 17.79
C LYS A 4 -27.01 -20.71 18.69
N ASP A 5 -25.75 -20.47 18.32
CA ASP A 5 -25.25 -19.71 17.18
C ASP A 5 -23.75 -19.99 16.97
N ILE A 6 -23.37 -21.23 16.63
CA ILE A 6 -21.96 -21.51 16.29
C ILE A 6 -21.60 -20.91 14.93
N PHE A 7 -22.58 -20.72 14.04
CA PHE A 7 -22.37 -20.21 12.67
C PHE A 7 -22.42 -18.69 12.53
N ALA A 8 -22.90 -17.95 13.54
CA ALA A 8 -22.92 -16.48 13.48
C ALA A 8 -21.55 -15.83 13.73
N SER A 9 -20.58 -16.57 14.28
CA SER A 9 -19.23 -16.08 14.59
C SER A 9 -18.21 -16.28 13.46
N LEU A 10 -18.57 -17.01 12.41
CA LEU A 10 -17.78 -17.19 11.18
C LEU A 10 -18.05 -16.05 10.18
N LYS A 11 -18.10 -14.80 10.64
CA LYS A 11 -17.81 -13.69 9.73
C LYS A 11 -16.36 -13.89 9.31
N HIS A 12 -16.09 -14.02 8.01
CA HIS A 12 -14.73 -14.11 7.44
C HIS A 12 -13.82 -13.13 8.18
N ARG A 13 -13.06 -13.63 9.15
CA ARG A 13 -12.00 -12.85 9.78
C ARG A 13 -10.93 -12.75 8.72
N SER A 14 -10.44 -11.53 8.48
CA SER A 14 -9.22 -11.36 7.69
C SER A 14 -8.15 -12.31 8.24
N ALA A 15 -7.37 -12.93 7.36
CA ALA A 15 -6.24 -13.75 7.79
C ALA A 15 -5.16 -12.92 8.51
N PHE A 16 -5.24 -11.59 8.36
CA PHE A 16 -4.30 -10.64 8.93
C PHE A 16 -4.99 -9.78 9.99
N ASP A 17 -4.24 -9.38 11.01
CA ASP A 17 -4.63 -8.36 11.98
C ASP A 17 -4.39 -6.95 11.41
N PHE A 18 -3.28 -6.78 10.66
CA PHE A 18 -2.89 -5.51 10.07
C PHE A 18 -2.39 -5.66 8.63
N ALA A 19 -2.55 -4.60 7.85
CA ALA A 19 -1.92 -4.50 6.53
C ALA A 19 -1.23 -3.13 6.37
N ILE A 20 -0.10 -3.11 5.65
CA ILE A 20 0.58 -1.87 5.27
C ILE A 20 0.56 -1.72 3.75
N GLY A 21 0.11 -0.57 3.27
CA GLY A 21 0.21 -0.19 1.85
C GLY A 21 1.36 0.79 1.63
N ILE A 22 2.14 0.57 0.57
CA ILE A 22 3.27 1.42 0.17
C ILE A 22 3.12 1.81 -1.31
N ASP A 23 3.00 3.11 -1.57
CA ASP A 23 3.14 3.69 -2.90
C ASP A 23 4.59 4.17 -3.09
N THR A 24 5.28 3.66 -4.11
CA THR A 24 6.74 3.78 -4.24
C THR A 24 7.18 5.07 -4.91
N GLY A 25 8.33 5.59 -4.47
CA GLY A 25 8.92 6.82 -4.98
C GLY A 25 9.48 7.71 -3.87
N VAL A 26 10.13 8.82 -4.23
CA VAL A 26 10.71 9.80 -3.30
C VAL A 26 9.67 10.34 -2.31
N HIS A 27 8.45 10.59 -2.80
CA HIS A 27 7.27 10.90 -2.00
C HIS A 27 6.49 9.63 -1.73
N THR A 28 7.03 8.77 -0.87
CA THR A 28 6.45 7.47 -0.56
C THR A 28 5.09 7.65 0.12
N GLY A 29 4.05 7.07 -0.47
CA GLY A 29 2.76 6.91 0.18
C GLY A 29 2.80 5.75 1.16
N TYR A 30 2.19 5.93 2.32
CA TYR A 30 2.18 4.96 3.40
C TYR A 30 0.80 4.90 4.03
N ALA A 31 0.29 3.69 4.23
CA ALA A 31 -0.97 3.45 4.93
C ALA A 31 -0.90 2.25 5.87
N GLU A 32 -1.49 2.38 7.06
CA GLU A 32 -1.71 1.29 8.03
C GLU A 32 -3.22 1.01 8.11
N TRP A 33 -3.61 -0.24 7.85
CA TRP A 33 -4.99 -0.72 7.93
C TRP A 33 -5.13 -1.71 9.10
N ASP A 34 -6.12 -1.48 9.95
CA ASP A 34 -6.56 -2.43 10.96
C ASP A 34 -7.65 -3.34 10.33
N CYS A 35 -7.29 -4.58 10.05
CA CYS A 35 -8.18 -5.53 9.35
C CYS A 35 -9.38 -5.94 10.21
N LYS A 36 -9.23 -5.89 11.54
CA LYS A 36 -10.28 -6.28 12.48
C LYS A 36 -11.34 -5.19 12.61
N ASN A 37 -10.89 -3.95 12.79
CA ASN A 37 -11.76 -2.78 12.94
C ASN A 37 -12.20 -2.20 11.59
N LYS A 38 -11.54 -2.61 10.49
CA LYS A 38 -11.79 -2.14 9.13
C LYS A 38 -11.65 -0.63 9.01
N GLU A 39 -10.57 -0.11 9.54
CA GLU A 39 -10.27 1.32 9.54
C GLU A 39 -8.78 1.60 9.30
N PHE A 40 -8.49 2.80 8.80
CA PHE A 40 -7.12 3.26 8.65
C PHE A 40 -6.59 3.81 9.98
N VAL A 41 -5.50 3.23 10.46
CA VAL A 41 -4.73 3.73 11.60
C VAL A 41 -3.92 4.96 11.19
N LEU A 42 -3.34 4.95 9.98
CA LEU A 42 -2.57 6.06 9.44
C LEU A 42 -2.63 6.06 7.92
N VAL A 43 -2.71 7.25 7.33
CA VAL A 43 -2.45 7.49 5.90
C VAL A 43 -1.57 8.74 5.78
N LYS A 44 -0.41 8.64 5.14
CA LYS A 44 0.56 9.74 5.04
C LYS A 44 1.50 9.61 3.85
N THR A 45 2.04 10.74 3.37
CA THR A 45 3.25 10.74 2.53
C THR A 45 4.48 11.10 3.35
N MET A 46 5.56 10.38 3.13
CA MET A 46 6.84 10.56 3.82
C MET A 46 8.00 10.30 2.87
N LYS A 47 9.23 10.58 3.31
CA LYS A 47 10.41 10.19 2.54
C LYS A 47 10.60 8.67 2.62
N ILE A 48 11.21 8.08 1.60
CA ILE A 48 11.42 6.62 1.55
C ILE A 48 12.10 6.05 2.81
N HIS A 49 13.14 6.72 3.33
CA HIS A 49 13.83 6.25 4.54
C HIS A 49 12.94 6.33 5.79
N GLU A 50 12.09 7.35 5.90
CA GLU A 50 11.12 7.47 7.00
C GLU A 50 10.09 6.34 6.93
N ALA A 51 9.64 5.98 5.72
CA ALA A 51 8.75 4.85 5.51
C ALA A 51 9.41 3.53 5.88
N ILE A 52 10.66 3.28 5.45
CA ILE A 52 11.41 2.07 5.79
C ILE A 52 11.55 1.92 7.32
N PHE A 53 11.99 2.97 8.02
CA PHE A 53 12.12 2.92 9.48
C PHE A 53 10.80 2.66 10.18
N ARG A 54 9.72 3.25 9.68
CA ARG A 54 8.38 3.03 10.23
C ARG A 54 7.91 1.59 9.99
N VAL A 55 8.09 1.04 8.80
CA VAL A 55 7.77 -0.36 8.50
C VAL A 55 8.56 -1.29 9.40
N GLN A 56 9.86 -1.04 9.57
CA GLN A 56 10.71 -1.83 10.46
C GLN A 56 10.23 -1.80 11.92
N GLU A 57 9.85 -0.63 12.43
CA GLU A 57 9.26 -0.47 13.76
C GLU A 57 7.96 -1.28 13.92
N ARG A 58 7.10 -1.26 12.89
CA ARG A 58 5.84 -2.03 12.85
C ARG A 58 6.09 -3.53 12.81
N ILE A 59 6.98 -4.00 11.93
CA ILE A 59 7.38 -5.41 11.84
C ILE A 59 7.85 -5.91 13.21
N ARG A 60 8.78 -5.20 13.87
CA ARG A 60 9.29 -5.57 15.20
C ARG A 60 8.19 -5.62 16.24
N THR A 61 7.30 -4.63 16.24
CA THR A 61 6.22 -4.52 17.22
C THR A 61 5.15 -5.60 17.02
N TRP A 62 4.75 -5.85 15.79
CA TRP A 62 3.72 -6.83 15.45
C TRP A 62 4.21 -8.27 15.60
N LYS A 63 5.45 -8.58 15.18
CA LYS A 63 6.09 -9.89 15.45
C LYS A 63 6.12 -10.20 16.95
N ARG A 64 6.58 -9.26 17.77
CA ARG A 64 6.64 -9.41 19.24
C ARG A 64 5.27 -9.63 19.88
N LYS A 65 4.21 -9.06 19.30
CA LYS A 65 2.83 -9.23 19.78
C LYS A 65 2.14 -10.47 19.20
N GLY A 66 2.79 -11.19 18.28
CA GLY A 66 2.20 -12.35 17.61
C GLY A 66 1.08 -12.00 16.64
N PHE A 67 1.06 -10.79 16.09
CA PHE A 67 0.08 -10.40 15.08
C PHE A 67 0.45 -10.94 13.70
N HIS A 68 -0.57 -11.32 12.93
CA HIS A 68 -0.44 -11.63 11.52
C HIS A 68 -0.58 -10.35 10.71
N PHE A 69 0.31 -10.11 9.75
CA PHE A 69 0.24 -8.90 8.93
C PHE A 69 0.83 -9.12 7.54
N VAL A 70 0.46 -8.25 6.61
CA VAL A 70 0.94 -8.26 5.23
C VAL A 70 1.36 -6.87 4.78
N ILE A 71 2.37 -6.79 3.91
CA ILE A 71 2.84 -5.53 3.32
C ILE A 71 2.59 -5.56 1.81
N ARG A 72 1.94 -4.53 1.28
CA ARG A 72 1.55 -4.40 -0.13
C ARG A 72 2.31 -3.22 -0.73
N VAL A 73 3.15 -3.46 -1.72
CA VAL A 73 4.00 -2.43 -2.32
C VAL A 73 3.65 -2.24 -3.80
N GLU A 74 3.38 -1.00 -4.24
CA GLU A 74 3.22 -0.72 -5.67
C GLU A 74 4.57 -0.91 -6.40
N ASP A 75 4.57 -1.76 -7.43
CA ASP A 75 5.73 -2.12 -8.21
C ASP A 75 5.66 -1.57 -9.64
N ALA A 76 6.25 -0.38 -9.84
CA ALA A 76 6.34 0.24 -11.16
C ALA A 76 7.06 -0.63 -12.23
N ARG A 77 7.83 -1.65 -11.84
CA ARG A 77 8.49 -2.58 -12.78
C ARG A 77 7.48 -3.47 -13.51
N GLN A 78 6.32 -3.74 -12.90
CA GLN A 78 5.27 -4.58 -13.44
C GLN A 78 4.26 -3.83 -14.34
N ARG A 79 4.54 -2.56 -14.69
CA ARG A 79 3.66 -1.74 -15.54
C ARG A 79 3.58 -2.33 -16.95
N LYS A 80 2.38 -2.80 -17.34
CA LYS A 80 2.11 -3.41 -18.66
C LYS A 80 1.80 -2.41 -19.78
N TRP A 81 1.51 -1.15 -19.45
CA TRP A 81 1.05 -0.13 -20.40
C TRP A 81 2.19 0.78 -20.83
N PHE A 82 3.03 0.33 -21.76
CA PHE A 82 3.77 1.22 -22.64
C PHE A 82 2.91 1.45 -23.88
N ASN A 83 1.92 2.34 -23.80
CA ASN A 83 1.21 2.75 -25.00
C ASN A 83 2.20 3.52 -25.89
N ASP A 84 2.39 3.02 -27.12
CA ASP A 84 3.04 3.69 -28.26
C ASP A 84 2.56 5.13 -28.52
N LYS A 85 1.51 5.59 -27.83
CA LYS A 85 0.97 6.96 -27.90
C LYS A 85 1.92 8.06 -27.42
N TYR A 86 2.96 7.75 -26.64
CA TYR A 86 3.95 8.74 -26.21
C TYR A 86 5.19 8.79 -27.10
N ALA A 87 5.25 8.00 -28.19
CA ALA A 87 6.40 7.96 -29.10
C ALA A 87 6.68 9.28 -29.84
N LYS A 88 5.86 10.32 -29.61
CA LYS A 88 6.03 11.65 -30.17
C LYS A 88 6.03 12.66 -29.02
N ASP A 89 7.12 13.44 -28.95
CA ASP A 89 7.37 14.61 -28.09
C ASP A 89 8.04 14.40 -26.73
N GLY A 90 8.86 15.40 -26.35
CA GLY A 90 9.83 15.42 -25.24
C GLY A 90 9.32 15.10 -23.83
N HIS A 91 8.03 14.81 -23.68
CA HIS A 91 7.41 14.21 -22.48
C HIS A 91 8.01 12.83 -22.14
N MET A 92 8.47 12.07 -23.15
CA MET A 92 9.20 10.81 -22.98
C MET A 92 10.48 10.94 -22.13
N ARG A 93 11.21 12.05 -22.22
CA ARG A 93 12.49 12.22 -21.49
C ARG A 93 12.27 12.31 -19.97
N ASN A 94 11.28 13.09 -19.52
CA ASN A 94 10.97 13.20 -18.09
C ASN A 94 10.39 11.89 -17.52
N ILE A 95 9.54 11.21 -18.30
CA ILE A 95 9.02 9.88 -17.92
C ILE A 95 10.15 8.85 -17.86
N GLN A 96 11.07 8.81 -18.82
CA GLN A 96 12.21 7.88 -18.82
C GLN A 96 13.20 8.16 -17.68
N GLN A 97 13.50 9.43 -17.39
CA GLN A 97 14.44 9.78 -16.32
C GLN A 97 13.89 9.44 -14.93
N GLY A 98 12.58 9.62 -14.70
CA GLY A 98 11.92 9.22 -13.45
C GLY A 98 11.60 7.71 -13.38
N ALA A 99 11.42 7.03 -14.49
CA ALA A 99 11.10 5.59 -14.50
C ALA A 99 12.23 4.74 -13.91
N GLY A 100 13.49 5.15 -14.06
CA GLY A 100 14.63 4.46 -13.46
C GLY A 100 14.64 4.54 -11.94
N SER A 101 14.36 5.72 -11.36
CA SER A 101 14.37 5.91 -9.91
C SER A 101 13.23 5.15 -9.22
N VAL A 102 12.01 5.21 -9.75
CA VAL A 102 10.87 4.50 -9.15
C VAL A 102 11.06 2.98 -9.20
N LYS A 103 11.63 2.44 -10.29
CA LYS A 103 11.97 1.02 -10.37
C LYS A 103 13.05 0.61 -9.36
N ARG A 104 14.02 1.48 -9.09
CA ARG A 104 15.02 1.27 -8.03
C ARG A 104 14.33 1.23 -6.67
N ASP A 105 13.47 2.22 -6.38
CA ASP A 105 12.76 2.31 -5.10
C ASP A 105 11.91 1.05 -4.84
N ALA A 106 11.21 0.54 -5.86
CA ALA A 106 10.48 -0.74 -5.75
C ALA A 106 11.40 -1.93 -5.45
N SER A 107 12.60 -1.95 -6.01
CA SER A 107 13.58 -3.02 -5.73
C SER A 107 14.15 -2.90 -4.31
N VAL A 108 14.41 -1.68 -3.84
CA VAL A 108 14.84 -1.43 -2.44
C VAL A 108 13.80 -1.95 -1.45
N TRP A 109 12.51 -1.73 -1.73
CA TRP A 109 11.43 -2.30 -0.90
C TRP A 109 11.40 -3.82 -0.92
N GLU A 110 11.52 -4.43 -2.09
CA GLU A 110 11.54 -5.88 -2.21
C GLU A 110 12.69 -6.52 -1.45
N ASP A 111 13.91 -5.99 -1.60
CA ASP A 111 15.10 -6.49 -0.91
C ASP A 111 14.97 -6.33 0.62
N PHE A 112 14.55 -5.14 1.08
CA PHE A 112 14.31 -4.87 2.49
C PHE A 112 13.28 -5.82 3.11
N LEU A 113 12.16 -6.10 2.42
CA LEU A 113 11.11 -6.97 2.93
C LEU A 113 11.51 -8.45 2.93
N LYS A 114 12.34 -8.88 1.97
CA LYS A 114 12.97 -10.21 1.98
C LYS A 114 13.92 -10.36 3.17
N ASP A 115 14.77 -9.35 3.42
CA ASP A 115 15.71 -9.35 4.55
C ASP A 115 14.99 -9.38 5.90
N GLU A 116 13.87 -8.66 6.04
CA GLU A 116 13.04 -8.69 7.25
C GLU A 116 12.24 -10.00 7.41
N ASN A 117 12.20 -10.87 6.39
CA ASN A 117 11.51 -12.15 6.36
C ASN A 117 10.05 -12.04 6.85
N VAL A 118 9.22 -11.37 6.05
CA VAL A 118 7.80 -11.09 6.30
C VAL A 118 6.93 -11.40 5.08
N ASP A 119 5.62 -11.53 5.27
CA ASP A 119 4.68 -11.68 4.17
C ASP A 119 4.48 -10.35 3.44
N PHE A 120 4.71 -10.34 2.11
CA PHE A 120 4.50 -9.16 1.27
C PHE A 120 4.10 -9.50 -0.16
N ASP A 121 3.42 -8.56 -0.83
CA ASP A 121 3.17 -8.61 -2.28
C ASP A 121 3.73 -7.38 -2.98
N MET A 122 4.37 -7.61 -4.13
CA MET A 122 4.71 -6.58 -5.11
C MET A 122 3.55 -6.46 -6.11
N VAL A 123 2.80 -5.36 -6.06
CA VAL A 123 1.52 -5.18 -6.76
C VAL A 123 1.70 -4.28 -7.98
N PRO A 124 1.21 -4.65 -9.18
CA PRO A 124 1.32 -3.79 -10.34
C PRO A 124 0.50 -2.49 -10.19
N PRO A 125 0.96 -1.35 -10.76
CA PRO A 125 0.21 -0.11 -10.72
C PRO A 125 -1.14 -0.29 -11.42
N LYS A 126 -2.22 0.25 -10.83
CA LYS A 126 -3.53 0.22 -11.48
C LYS A 126 -3.58 1.23 -12.62
N ASN A 127 -4.18 0.84 -13.74
CA ASN A 127 -4.45 1.75 -14.86
C ASN A 127 -5.68 2.60 -14.57
N ASN A 128 -5.50 3.62 -13.73
CA ASN A 128 -6.55 4.58 -13.41
C ASN A 128 -6.29 5.88 -14.16
N ALA A 129 -7.17 6.20 -15.12
CA ALA A 129 -7.11 7.46 -15.87
C ALA A 129 -7.42 8.68 -14.97
N THR A 130 -8.10 8.46 -13.83
CA THR A 130 -8.45 9.51 -12.87
C THR A 130 -7.97 9.12 -11.48
N LYS A 131 -7.13 9.98 -10.88
CA LYS A 131 -6.65 9.82 -9.51
C LYS A 131 -7.79 10.01 -8.51
N MET A 132 -7.74 9.29 -7.39
CA MET A 132 -8.77 9.39 -6.36
C MET A 132 -8.68 10.74 -5.65
N THR A 133 -9.80 11.47 -5.60
CA THR A 133 -9.89 12.75 -4.88
C THR A 133 -9.96 12.52 -3.38
N GLU A 134 -9.56 13.53 -2.60
CA GLU A 134 -9.70 13.48 -1.13
C GLU A 134 -11.15 13.27 -0.70
N GLN A 135 -12.10 13.95 -1.35
CA GLN A 135 -13.53 13.81 -1.05
C GLN A 135 -14.04 12.38 -1.31
N ALA A 136 -13.68 11.80 -2.46
CA ALA A 136 -14.06 10.42 -2.80
C ALA A 136 -13.44 9.43 -1.79
N PHE A 137 -12.18 9.63 -1.42
CA PHE A 137 -11.49 8.80 -0.44
C PHE A 137 -12.14 8.87 0.94
N ARG A 138 -12.50 10.07 1.41
CA ARG A 138 -13.21 10.26 2.69
C ARG A 138 -14.57 9.57 2.68
N GLY A 139 -15.32 9.68 1.59
CA GLY A 139 -16.62 9.02 1.44
C GLY A 139 -16.51 7.49 1.46
N LEU A 140 -15.45 6.94 0.86
CA LEU A 140 -15.23 5.49 0.77
C LEU A 140 -14.65 4.89 2.05
N CYS A 141 -13.65 5.55 2.64
CA CYS A 141 -12.82 5.00 3.72
C CYS A 141 -13.17 5.54 5.11
N HIS A 142 -14.05 6.55 5.19
CA HIS A 142 -14.40 7.27 6.42
C HIS A 142 -13.21 7.91 7.17
N TYR A 143 -12.05 8.04 6.52
CA TYR A 143 -10.84 8.58 7.11
C TYR A 143 -10.89 10.11 7.21
N GLN A 144 -10.81 10.67 8.42
CA GLN A 144 -10.93 12.12 8.65
C GLN A 144 -9.59 12.87 8.58
N GLY A 145 -8.46 12.16 8.51
CA GLY A 145 -7.14 12.77 8.41
C GLY A 145 -6.92 13.52 7.10
N ARG A 146 -5.84 14.32 7.06
CA ARG A 146 -5.35 14.91 5.81
C ARG A 146 -4.70 13.81 4.96
N THR A 147 -4.92 13.84 3.65
CA THR A 147 -4.32 12.87 2.73
C THR A 147 -3.68 13.55 1.53
N SER A 148 -2.63 12.94 1.02
CA SER A 148 -2.00 13.24 -0.27
C SER A 148 -2.45 12.22 -1.31
N GLU A 149 -2.16 12.47 -2.59
CA GLU A 149 -2.37 11.48 -3.65
C GLU A 149 -1.65 10.16 -3.34
N HIS A 150 -0.34 10.21 -3.09
CA HIS A 150 0.46 9.02 -2.75
C HIS A 150 -0.06 8.28 -1.52
N GLY A 151 -0.48 9.01 -0.48
CA GLY A 151 -1.07 8.40 0.71
C GLY A 151 -2.36 7.64 0.38
N ARG A 152 -3.22 8.21 -0.47
CA ARG A 152 -4.45 7.53 -0.93
C ARG A 152 -4.13 6.33 -1.81
N ASP A 153 -3.17 6.43 -2.71
CA ASP A 153 -2.76 5.32 -3.58
C ASP A 153 -2.24 4.14 -2.73
N ALA A 154 -1.41 4.42 -1.72
CA ALA A 154 -0.97 3.43 -0.73
C ALA A 154 -2.14 2.83 0.07
N ALA A 155 -3.07 3.66 0.53
CA ALA A 155 -4.25 3.21 1.26
C ALA A 155 -5.12 2.25 0.43
N MET A 156 -5.26 2.51 -0.87
CA MET A 156 -6.06 1.67 -1.76
C MET A 156 -5.42 0.30 -2.08
N LEU A 157 -4.15 0.07 -1.70
CA LEU A 157 -3.52 -1.25 -1.80
C LEU A 157 -4.01 -2.23 -0.73
N VAL A 158 -4.48 -1.69 0.41
CA VAL A 158 -4.84 -2.46 1.62
C VAL A 158 -6.29 -2.25 2.07
N PHE A 159 -7.03 -1.31 1.48
CA PHE A 159 -8.43 -1.09 1.82
C PHE A 159 -9.26 -2.36 1.63
N GLY A 160 -9.94 -2.79 2.69
CA GLY A 160 -10.83 -3.96 2.67
C GLY A 160 -10.15 -5.31 2.89
N TYR A 161 -8.85 -5.33 3.23
CA TYR A 161 -8.18 -6.50 3.79
C TYR A 161 -8.86 -6.98 5.08
#